data_AF-A0A318JXH1-F1
#
_entry.id   AF-A0A318JXH1-F1
#
_cell.length_a   1.000
_cell.length_b   1.000
_cell.length_c   1.000
_cell.angle_alpha   90.00
_cell.angle_beta   90.00
_cell.angle_gamma   90.00
#
_symmetry.space_group_name_H-M   'P 1'
#
loop_
_entity.id
_entity.type
_entity.pdbx_description
1 polymer ?
#
loop_
_entity_poly.entity_id
_entity_poly.type
_entity_poly.pdbx_seq_one_letter_code
_entity_poly.pdbx_strand_id
1 'polypeptide(L)'
;MPYHTRTATLADYRKGAAELFGDDPKRYAFSNVYEVGNRAAPFERVAVTKSMEYVTEVMKVAGIGPWFAAAHDEFALVMDGEIKVVFVQLDAAARPAPDHLGAVHLRTDPAGPRMGMVRARRGHLVLLPAGAAYRISADPVALVLLQTTAGELTRERWSEICQTA
;
A
#
# COMPACT_ATOMS: atom_id res chain seq x y z
N MET A 1 -16.19 26.80 -20.22
CA MET A 1 -14.99 26.18 -19.62
C MET A 1 -15.16 24.67 -19.67
N PRO A 2 -14.18 23.89 -20.13
CA PRO A 2 -14.27 22.42 -20.10
C PRO A 2 -14.24 21.91 -18.66
N TYR A 3 -14.91 20.79 -18.40
CA TYR A 3 -14.86 20.10 -17.11
C TYR A 3 -13.45 19.55 -16.85
N HIS A 4 -12.99 19.61 -15.61
CA HIS A 4 -11.64 19.16 -15.22
C HIS A 4 -11.64 18.46 -13.86
N THR A 5 -11.38 17.15 -13.86
CA THR A 5 -11.16 16.36 -12.64
C THR A 5 -9.71 16.51 -12.18
N ARG A 6 -9.50 17.12 -11.00
CA ARG A 6 -8.16 17.26 -10.41
C ARG A 6 -7.78 15.98 -9.67
N THR A 7 -6.63 15.42 -10.01
CA THR A 7 -6.01 14.28 -9.32
C THR A 7 -4.59 14.67 -8.94
N ALA A 8 -4.14 14.24 -7.76
CA ALA A 8 -2.78 14.48 -7.30
C ALA A 8 -1.81 13.39 -7.81
N THR A 9 -0.52 13.64 -7.63
CA THR A 9 0.60 12.76 -7.99
C THR A 9 1.67 12.89 -6.90
N LEU A 10 2.70 12.04 -6.95
CA LEU A 10 3.88 12.20 -6.09
C LEU A 10 4.60 13.53 -6.36
N ALA A 11 4.60 14.02 -7.59
CA ALA A 11 5.27 15.26 -7.99
C ALA A 11 4.44 16.52 -7.72
N ASP A 12 3.11 16.42 -7.76
CA ASP A 12 2.18 17.54 -7.57
C ASP A 12 0.98 17.09 -6.73
N TYR A 13 0.97 17.53 -5.47
CA TYR A 13 -0.14 17.37 -4.54
C TYR A 13 -0.28 18.62 -3.68
N ARG A 14 -1.52 18.92 -3.27
CA ARG A 14 -1.82 19.96 -2.31
C ARG A 14 -2.49 19.33 -1.10
N LYS A 15 -1.76 19.23 0.01
CA LYS A 15 -2.31 18.78 1.30
C LYS A 15 -3.35 19.80 1.78
N GLY A 16 -4.48 19.31 2.28
CA GLY A 16 -5.49 20.13 2.96
C GLY A 16 -5.05 20.48 4.37
N ALA A 17 -5.95 21.10 5.14
CA ALA A 17 -5.74 21.36 6.57
C ALA A 17 -7.04 21.10 7.33
N ALA A 18 -6.93 20.63 8.56
CA ALA A 18 -8.06 20.59 9.49
C ALA A 18 -8.17 21.97 10.18
N GLU A 19 -9.21 22.74 9.85
CA GLU A 19 -9.57 23.97 10.58
C GLU A 19 -10.54 23.61 11.70
N LEU A 20 -10.13 23.84 12.94
CA LEU A 20 -10.83 23.35 14.12
C LEU A 20 -11.27 24.48 15.05
N PHE A 21 -12.48 24.35 15.60
CA PHE A 21 -13.03 25.27 16.60
C PHE A 21 -13.06 24.58 17.96
N GLY A 22 -11.99 24.76 18.74
CA GLY A 22 -11.90 24.21 20.10
C GLY A 22 -11.72 22.69 20.18
N ASP A 23 -11.14 22.06 19.16
CA ASP A 23 -10.85 20.62 19.14
C ASP A 23 -9.36 20.34 18.91
N ASP A 24 -8.93 19.09 19.17
CA ASP A 24 -7.55 18.63 19.00
C ASP A 24 -7.34 18.02 17.61
N PRO A 25 -6.44 18.58 16.75
CA PRO A 25 -6.16 18.06 15.41
C PRO A 25 -5.70 16.60 15.38
N LYS A 26 -5.12 16.09 16.48
CA LYS A 26 -4.67 14.70 16.57
C LYS A 26 -5.83 13.70 16.47
N ARG A 27 -7.05 14.08 16.83
CA ARG A 27 -8.24 13.22 16.76
C ARG A 27 -8.64 12.87 15.32
N TYR A 28 -8.17 13.64 14.35
CA TYR A 28 -8.49 13.45 12.93
C TYR A 28 -7.47 12.58 12.20
N ALA A 29 -6.33 12.26 12.83
CA ALA A 29 -5.23 11.51 12.22
C ALA A 29 -4.88 12.00 10.80
N PHE A 30 -4.95 13.32 10.57
CA PHE A 30 -4.99 13.89 9.23
C PHE A 30 -3.61 13.85 8.55
N SER A 31 -3.51 13.15 7.42
CA SER A 31 -2.28 13.02 6.62
C SER A 31 -2.59 13.10 5.11
N ASN A 32 -1.55 13.14 4.27
CA ASN A 32 -1.70 13.06 2.81
C ASN A 32 -0.85 11.90 2.26
N VAL A 33 -1.48 10.99 1.51
CA VAL A 33 -0.83 9.76 1.04
C VAL A 33 0.37 10.00 0.12
N TYR A 34 0.36 11.09 -0.66
CA TYR A 34 1.48 11.48 -1.53
C TYR A 34 2.65 12.06 -0.73
N GLU A 35 2.36 12.83 0.32
CA GLU A 35 3.37 13.31 1.27
C GLU A 35 4.06 12.13 1.97
N VAL A 36 3.27 11.18 2.49
CA VAL A 36 3.77 9.96 3.15
C VAL A 36 4.62 9.13 2.18
N GLY A 37 4.13 8.89 0.96
CA GLY A 37 4.86 8.13 -0.06
C GLY A 37 6.18 8.76 -0.47
N ASN A 38 6.24 10.09 -0.57
CA ASN A 38 7.48 10.80 -0.87
C ASN A 38 8.55 10.60 0.22
N ARG A 39 8.16 10.56 1.49
CA ARG A 39 9.07 10.40 2.63
C ARG A 39 9.44 8.93 2.93
N ALA A 40 8.58 7.98 2.57
CA ALA A 40 8.79 6.56 2.81
C ALA A 40 9.97 6.00 1.98
N ALA A 41 10.62 4.94 2.48
CA ALA A 41 11.57 4.18 1.67
C ALA A 41 10.83 3.36 0.58
N PRO A 42 11.48 2.98 -0.54
CA PRO A 42 10.89 2.05 -1.50
C PRO A 42 10.42 0.76 -0.81
N PHE A 43 9.19 0.34 -1.12
CA PHE A 43 8.51 -0.85 -0.57
C PHE A 43 8.22 -0.82 0.94
N GLU A 44 8.45 0.31 1.62
CA GLU A 44 7.97 0.51 2.97
C GLU A 44 6.45 0.66 2.99
N ARG A 45 5.77 -0.04 3.92
CA ARG A 45 4.32 -0.04 4.08
C ARG A 45 3.94 0.80 5.30
N VAL A 46 3.62 2.07 5.08
CA VAL A 46 3.32 3.03 6.16
C VAL A 46 1.81 3.12 6.36
N ALA A 47 1.32 2.79 7.56
CA ALA A 47 -0.10 2.90 7.88
C ALA A 47 -0.55 4.37 7.87
N VAL A 48 -1.62 4.67 7.15
CA VAL A 48 -2.26 6.00 7.10
C VAL A 48 -3.68 5.99 7.67
N THR A 49 -4.26 4.81 7.85
CA THR A 49 -5.51 4.60 8.61
C THR A 49 -5.37 3.32 9.43
N LYS A 50 -6.08 3.25 10.56
CA LYS A 50 -6.18 2.05 11.37
C LYS A 50 -7.55 1.99 12.05
N SER A 51 -8.23 0.86 11.90
CA SER A 51 -9.48 0.56 12.56
C SER A 51 -9.37 -0.86 13.12
N MET A 52 -9.11 -0.96 14.42
CA MET A 52 -8.73 -2.22 15.07
C MET A 52 -7.49 -2.82 14.37
N GLU A 53 -7.57 -4.04 13.87
CA GLU A 53 -6.53 -4.72 13.10
C GLU A 53 -6.45 -4.27 11.63
N TYR A 54 -7.49 -3.64 11.07
CA TYR A 54 -7.53 -3.27 9.66
C TYR A 54 -6.77 -1.97 9.40
N VAL A 55 -5.97 -1.93 8.34
CA VAL A 55 -5.17 -0.76 7.95
C VAL A 55 -5.25 -0.48 6.47
N THR A 56 -5.13 0.81 6.12
CA THR A 56 -4.69 1.23 4.79
C THR A 56 -3.25 1.69 4.89
N GLU A 57 -2.40 1.12 4.05
CA GLU A 57 -0.98 1.44 4.01
C GLU A 57 -0.62 2.15 2.71
N VAL A 58 0.28 3.11 2.79
CA VAL A 58 0.93 3.73 1.65
C VAL A 58 2.24 2.98 1.36
N MET A 59 2.46 2.63 0.10
CA MET A 59 3.73 2.08 -0.36
C MET A 59 4.21 2.77 -1.63
N LYS A 60 5.44 3.32 -1.58
CA LYS A 60 6.16 3.80 -2.76
C LYS A 60 6.82 2.63 -3.46
N VAL A 61 6.50 2.42 -4.73
CA VAL A 61 7.05 1.34 -5.56
C VAL A 61 8.10 1.95 -6.48
N ALA A 62 9.36 1.56 -6.33
CA ALA A 62 10.45 2.01 -7.19
C ALA A 62 11.38 0.83 -7.51
N GLY A 63 11.47 0.46 -8.79
CA GLY A 63 12.20 -0.75 -9.21
C GLY A 63 11.39 -2.03 -8.96
N ILE A 64 12.09 -3.11 -8.60
CA ILE A 64 11.50 -4.44 -8.39
C ILE A 64 11.46 -4.72 -6.88
N GLY A 65 10.27 -4.98 -6.34
CA GLY A 65 10.08 -5.24 -4.92
C GLY A 65 10.43 -6.67 -4.50
N PRO A 66 10.39 -6.94 -3.19
CA PRO A 66 10.46 -8.30 -2.67
C PRO A 66 9.18 -9.08 -3.01
N TRP A 67 9.21 -10.39 -2.77
CA TRP A 67 8.00 -11.21 -2.77
C TRP A 67 7.24 -11.06 -1.46
N PHE A 68 5.94 -10.84 -1.58
CA PHE A 68 5.00 -10.77 -0.47
C PHE A 68 4.01 -11.92 -0.52
N ALA A 69 3.46 -12.30 0.62
CA ALA A 69 2.31 -13.18 0.74
C ALA A 69 1.48 -12.80 1.97
N ALA A 70 0.19 -13.11 1.96
CA ALA A 70 -0.71 -12.94 3.11
C ALA A 70 -1.63 -14.16 3.27
N ALA A 71 -2.11 -14.38 4.50
CA ALA A 71 -3.07 -15.44 4.82
C ALA A 71 -4.50 -15.14 4.38
N HIS A 72 -4.77 -13.87 4.06
CA HIS A 72 -6.06 -13.35 3.61
C HIS A 72 -5.89 -12.51 2.34
N ASP A 73 -6.99 -12.14 1.72
CA ASP A 73 -6.96 -11.25 0.55
C ASP A 73 -6.49 -9.85 0.95
N GLU A 74 -5.71 -9.22 0.07
CA GLU A 74 -5.34 -7.81 0.14
C GLU A 74 -5.71 -7.14 -1.19
N PHE A 75 -5.72 -5.80 -1.21
CA PHE A 75 -5.98 -5.05 -2.43
C PHE A 75 -4.97 -3.92 -2.61
N ALA A 76 -4.50 -3.73 -3.85
CA ALA A 76 -3.62 -2.62 -4.22
C ALA A 76 -4.33 -1.63 -5.14
N LEU A 77 -4.56 -0.41 -4.66
CA LEU A 77 -5.07 0.71 -5.45
C LEU A 77 -3.90 1.58 -5.93
N VAL A 78 -3.78 1.77 -7.24
CA VAL A 78 -2.73 2.64 -7.80
C VAL A 78 -3.15 4.10 -7.69
N MET A 79 -2.44 4.88 -6.89
CA MET A 79 -2.68 6.31 -6.69
C MET A 79 -1.92 7.17 -7.69
N ASP A 80 -0.75 6.72 -8.11
CA ASP A 80 0.08 7.40 -9.11
C ASP A 80 0.98 6.42 -9.86
N GLY A 81 1.31 6.75 -11.11
CA GLY A 81 2.15 5.93 -11.99
C GLY A 81 1.49 4.67 -12.55
N GLU A 82 2.33 3.73 -12.96
CA GLU A 82 1.98 2.38 -13.43
C GLU A 82 2.77 1.35 -12.61
N ILE A 83 2.10 0.28 -12.18
CA ILE A 83 2.72 -0.89 -11.57
C ILE A 83 2.52 -2.12 -12.46
N LYS A 84 3.47 -3.05 -12.34
CA LYS A 84 3.32 -4.44 -12.77
C LYS A 84 3.32 -5.33 -11.54
N VAL A 85 2.27 -6.13 -11.39
CA VAL A 85 2.14 -7.15 -10.36
C VAL A 85 2.25 -8.52 -11.00
N VAL A 86 3.16 -9.36 -10.50
CA VAL A 86 3.30 -10.76 -10.93
C VAL A 86 2.90 -11.69 -9.79
N PHE A 87 2.28 -12.82 -10.13
CA PHE A 87 1.69 -13.74 -9.16
C PHE A 87 2.21 -15.18 -9.34
N VAL A 88 2.45 -15.86 -8.23
CA VAL A 88 2.78 -17.28 -8.15
C VAL A 88 1.87 -17.93 -7.11
N GLN A 89 1.23 -19.04 -7.47
CA GLN A 89 0.41 -19.80 -6.54
C GLN A 89 1.31 -20.53 -5.55
N LEU A 90 1.09 -20.33 -4.25
CA LEU A 90 1.86 -21.04 -3.22
C LEU A 90 1.25 -22.40 -2.89
N ASP A 91 2.12 -23.38 -2.70
CA ASP A 91 1.79 -24.65 -2.04
C ASP A 91 1.35 -24.40 -0.59
N ALA A 92 0.49 -25.26 -0.05
CA ALA A 92 -0.08 -25.08 1.28
C ALA A 92 0.97 -24.89 2.39
N ALA A 93 2.09 -25.63 2.30
CA ALA A 93 3.19 -25.56 3.28
C ALA A 93 4.01 -24.26 3.19
N ALA A 94 3.92 -23.52 2.08
CA ALA A 94 4.64 -22.26 1.88
C ALA A 94 3.77 -21.02 2.15
N ARG A 95 2.49 -21.20 2.48
CA ARG A 95 1.58 -20.10 2.81
C ARG A 95 1.81 -19.61 4.24
N PRO A 96 1.58 -18.31 4.51
CA PRO A 96 1.46 -17.84 5.88
C PRO A 96 0.40 -18.64 6.66
N ALA A 97 0.57 -18.75 7.97
CA ALA A 97 -0.40 -19.44 8.83
C ALA A 97 -1.79 -18.80 8.69
N PRO A 98 -2.90 -19.56 8.73
CA PRO A 98 -4.24 -19.03 8.45
C PRO A 98 -4.69 -17.85 9.32
N ASP A 99 -4.17 -17.75 10.54
CA ASP A 99 -4.45 -16.69 11.51
C ASP A 99 -3.42 -15.54 11.47
N HIS A 100 -2.42 -15.61 10.59
CA HIS A 100 -1.40 -14.58 10.45
C HIS A 100 -2.01 -13.30 9.86
N LEU A 101 -1.79 -12.17 10.54
CA LEU A 101 -2.24 -10.85 10.10
C LEU A 101 -1.20 -10.17 9.21
N GLY A 102 -1.69 -9.46 8.21
CA GLY A 102 -0.91 -8.68 7.27
C GLY A 102 -0.02 -9.53 6.37
N ALA A 103 0.70 -8.83 5.50
CA ALA A 103 1.65 -9.47 4.61
C ALA A 103 2.97 -9.78 5.31
N VAL A 104 3.65 -10.79 4.78
CA VAL A 104 5.01 -11.18 5.14
C VAL A 104 5.93 -11.12 3.92
N HIS A 105 7.24 -11.02 4.16
CA HIS A 105 8.22 -11.27 3.12
C HIS A 105 8.47 -12.77 2.95
N LEU A 106 8.48 -13.25 1.71
CA LEU A 106 9.01 -14.59 1.45
C LEU A 106 10.54 -14.57 1.57
N ARG A 107 11.08 -15.55 2.30
CA ARG A 107 12.52 -15.69 2.53
C ARG A 107 13.29 -16.16 1.30
N THR A 108 12.59 -16.79 0.36
CA THR A 108 13.13 -17.33 -0.89
C THR A 108 12.16 -17.00 -2.03
N ASP A 109 12.63 -17.16 -3.27
CA ASP A 109 11.73 -17.11 -4.42
C ASP A 109 10.61 -18.15 -4.27
N PRO A 110 9.34 -17.79 -4.57
CA PRO A 110 8.22 -18.69 -4.42
C PRO A 110 8.30 -19.82 -5.44
N ALA A 111 8.07 -21.05 -4.98
CA ALA A 111 7.82 -22.21 -5.83
C ALA A 111 6.32 -22.34 -6.09
N GLY A 112 5.96 -22.71 -7.32
CA GLY A 112 4.58 -22.97 -7.73
C GLY A 112 4.24 -22.47 -9.13
N PRO A 113 3.02 -22.75 -9.63
CA PRO A 113 2.62 -22.33 -10.96
C PRO A 113 2.45 -20.81 -11.04
N ARG A 114 2.92 -20.23 -12.14
CA ARG A 114 2.70 -18.81 -12.45
C ARG A 114 1.22 -18.58 -12.69
N MET A 115 0.64 -17.61 -11.98
CA MET A 115 -0.79 -17.25 -12.13
C MET A 115 -1.00 -16.16 -13.18
N GLY A 116 0.06 -15.44 -13.55
CA GLY A 116 0.03 -14.39 -14.56
C GLY A 116 0.54 -13.05 -14.05
N MET A 117 0.12 -11.99 -14.72
CA MET A 117 0.62 -10.64 -14.49
C MET A 117 -0.48 -9.61 -14.77
N VAL A 118 -0.55 -8.60 -13.91
CA VAL A 118 -1.43 -7.44 -14.06
C VAL A 118 -0.58 -6.19 -14.26
N ARG A 119 -0.90 -5.40 -15.27
CA ARG A 119 -0.46 -3.99 -15.38
C ARG A 119 -1.58 -3.08 -14.95
N ALA A 120 -1.33 -2.24 -13.95
CA ALA A 120 -2.32 -1.35 -13.36
C ALA A 120 -1.79 0.08 -13.35
N ARG A 121 -2.63 1.04 -13.73
CA ARG A 121 -2.32 2.46 -13.78
C ARG A 121 -3.17 3.20 -12.75
N ARG A 122 -2.89 4.48 -12.53
CA ARG A 122 -3.67 5.35 -11.63
C ARG A 122 -5.20 5.10 -11.73
N GLY A 123 -5.80 4.82 -10.58
CA GLY A 123 -7.23 4.51 -10.41
C GLY A 123 -7.60 3.04 -10.56
N HIS A 124 -6.69 2.16 -10.99
CA HIS A 124 -6.95 0.71 -11.04
C HIS A 124 -6.75 0.07 -9.67
N LEU A 125 -7.65 -0.85 -9.32
CA LEU A 125 -7.59 -1.70 -8.13
C LEU A 125 -7.21 -3.13 -8.54
N VAL A 126 -6.27 -3.75 -7.84
CA VAL A 126 -5.79 -5.11 -8.09
C VAL A 126 -6.04 -5.97 -6.85
N LEU A 127 -6.68 -7.13 -7.03
CA LEU A 127 -6.77 -8.17 -6.01
C LEU A 127 -5.39 -8.82 -5.81
N LEU A 128 -4.98 -8.96 -4.56
CA LEU A 128 -3.82 -9.72 -4.12
C LEU A 128 -4.33 -10.93 -3.33
N PRO A 129 -4.53 -12.09 -3.99
CA PRO A 129 -5.32 -13.16 -3.41
C PRO A 129 -4.58 -13.93 -2.32
N ALA A 130 -5.32 -14.37 -1.30
CA ALA A 130 -4.84 -15.25 -0.26
C ALA A 130 -4.21 -16.52 -0.86
N GLY A 131 -3.07 -16.94 -0.32
CA GLY A 131 -2.37 -18.14 -0.78
C GLY A 131 -1.61 -17.98 -2.12
N ALA A 132 -1.51 -16.76 -2.65
CA ALA A 132 -0.58 -16.41 -3.71
C ALA A 132 0.59 -15.57 -3.16
N ALA A 133 1.76 -15.75 -3.76
CA ALA A 133 2.84 -14.80 -3.66
C ALA A 133 2.67 -13.74 -4.74
N TYR A 134 2.88 -12.47 -4.38
CA TYR A 134 2.87 -11.36 -5.33
C TYR A 134 4.14 -10.53 -5.22
N ARG A 135 4.57 -9.97 -6.35
CA ARG A 135 5.67 -9.00 -6.43
C ARG A 135 5.27 -7.82 -7.30
N ILE A 136 5.47 -6.63 -6.75
CA ILE A 136 5.12 -5.37 -7.40
C ILE A 136 6.40 -4.71 -7.92
N SER A 137 6.32 -4.14 -9.11
CA SER A 137 7.42 -3.37 -9.70
C SER A 137 6.90 -2.13 -10.42
N ALA A 138 7.71 -1.08 -10.48
CA ALA A 138 7.43 0.14 -11.22
C ALA A 138 8.73 0.74 -11.76
N ASP A 139 8.63 1.38 -12.92
CA ASP A 139 9.68 2.16 -13.55
C ASP A 139 9.01 3.36 -14.26
N PRO A 140 9.23 4.61 -13.84
CA PRO A 140 10.21 5.05 -12.83
C PRO A 140 9.78 4.84 -11.36
N VAL A 141 8.62 5.36 -10.96
CA VAL A 141 8.08 5.23 -9.59
C VAL A 141 6.56 5.24 -9.64
N ALA A 142 5.92 4.54 -8.70
CA ALA A 142 4.48 4.54 -8.51
C ALA A 142 4.13 4.63 -7.03
N LEU A 143 2.89 5.04 -6.75
CA LEU A 143 2.33 5.07 -5.40
C LEU A 143 1.11 4.16 -5.33
N VAL A 144 1.09 3.27 -4.34
CA VAL A 144 -0.06 2.38 -4.11
C VAL A 144 -0.60 2.52 -2.70
N LEU A 145 -1.92 2.37 -2.56
CA LEU A 145 -2.57 2.09 -1.29
C LEU A 145 -2.84 0.60 -1.18
N LEU A 146 -2.50 0.02 -0.04
CA LEU A 146 -2.78 -1.37 0.29
C LEU A 146 -3.89 -1.43 1.32
N GLN A 147 -4.95 -2.16 1.02
CA GLN A 147 -5.98 -2.52 1.99
C GLN A 147 -5.63 -3.90 2.56
N THR A 148 -5.35 -3.96 3.87
CA THR A 148 -4.87 -5.18 4.55
C THR A 148 -5.18 -5.15 6.05
N THR A 149 -4.64 -6.10 6.81
CA THR A 149 -4.56 -6.06 8.27
C THR A 149 -3.13 -5.73 8.71
N ALA A 150 -2.99 -5.12 9.90
CA ALA A 150 -1.69 -4.75 10.45
C ALA A 150 -0.87 -6.00 10.78
N GLY A 151 0.34 -6.08 10.23
CA GLY A 151 1.26 -7.20 10.42
C GLY A 151 2.71 -6.74 10.62
N GLU A 152 3.66 -7.67 10.46
CA GLU A 152 5.09 -7.40 10.71
C GLU A 152 5.70 -6.31 9.81
N LEU A 153 5.12 -6.10 8.62
CA LEU A 153 5.59 -5.11 7.65
C LEU A 153 4.95 -3.72 7.84
N THR A 154 3.89 -3.62 8.62
CA THR A 154 3.15 -2.38 8.85
C THR A 154 3.97 -1.42 9.71
N ARG A 155 4.23 -0.22 9.19
CA ARG A 155 4.93 0.85 9.92
C ARG A 155 3.94 1.90 10.40
N GLU A 156 3.77 1.98 11.71
CA GLU A 156 2.95 3.00 12.37
C GLU A 156 3.81 4.20 12.78
N ARG A 157 3.61 5.33 12.11
CA ARG A 157 4.39 6.57 12.33
C ARG A 157 3.49 7.79 12.52
N TRP A 158 2.42 7.64 13.28
CA TRP A 158 1.35 8.63 13.43
C TRP A 158 1.87 10.03 13.76
N SER A 159 2.85 10.14 14.66
CA SER A 159 3.46 11.43 15.05
C SER A 159 4.28 12.10 13.93
N GLU A 160 4.75 11.34 12.94
CA GLU A 160 5.54 11.86 11.81
C GLU A 160 4.65 12.29 10.63
N ILE A 161 3.48 11.67 10.48
CA ILE A 161 2.62 11.83 9.29
C ILE A 161 1.36 12.67 9.55
N CYS A 162 0.85 12.67 10.78
CA CYS A 162 -0.39 13.36 11.12
C CYS A 162 -0.15 14.84 11.44
N GLN A 163 -1.12 15.67 11.11
CA GLN A 163 -1.19 17.04 11.58
C GLN A 163 -1.36 17.06 13.11
N THR A 164 -0.48 17.77 13.81
CA THR A 164 -0.50 17.89 15.29
C THR A 164 -0.73 19.32 15.79
N ALA A 165 -0.75 20.29 14.88
CA ALA A 165 -0.96 21.71 15.13
C ALA A 165 -1.76 22.33 13.98
#